data_AF-A0A2S8PPF6-F1
#
_entry.id   AF-A0A2S8PPF6-F1
#
_cell.length_a   1.000
_cell.length_b   1.000
_cell.length_c   1.000
_cell.angle_alpha   90.00
_cell.angle_beta   90.00
_cell.angle_gamma   90.00
#
_symmetry.space_group_name_H-M   'P 1'
#
loop_
_entity.id
_entity.type
_entity.pdbx_description
1 polymer ?
#
loop_
_entity_poly.entity_id
_entity_poly.type
_entity_poly.pdbx_seq_one_letter_code
_entity_poly.pdbx_strand_id
1 'polypeptide(L)'
;MERLQVANLSLFADQKQLFLYYECLDTPVLPESLLAETGEQLAEWPGGAPGRRWVPMTDIFHYQHPVSNSQWARVHKERTPYGRIALLKPEQTASYIYYHYQYQEEKPGDGDKYGMIGMHENVLFFYSELPETITPVLYEGRLKTSLKPENWAEVMEPHFIKWEGAPDGQDIWRKLMLVLEARCPAGRRGEQHA
;
A
#
# COMPACT_ATOMS: atom_id res chain seq x y z
N MET A 1 -14.30 -11.93 22.21
CA MET A 1 -13.96 -11.45 20.87
C MET A 1 -12.56 -10.88 20.98
N GLU A 2 -11.55 -11.59 20.48
CA GLU A 2 -10.17 -11.11 20.51
C GLU A 2 -10.05 -9.84 19.65
N ARG A 3 -9.41 -8.80 20.18
CA ARG A 3 -9.17 -7.58 19.41
C ARG A 3 -8.17 -7.89 18.30
N LEU A 4 -8.48 -7.45 17.08
CA LEU A 4 -7.52 -7.46 15.99
C LEU A 4 -6.25 -6.71 16.40
N GLN A 5 -5.09 -7.31 16.16
CA GLN A 5 -3.77 -6.69 16.42
C GLN A 5 -3.36 -5.69 15.32
N VAL A 6 -4.31 -5.33 14.45
CA VAL A 6 -4.14 -4.41 13.32
C VAL A 6 -5.10 -3.22 13.46
N ALA A 7 -4.64 -2.03 13.07
CA ALA A 7 -5.42 -0.80 13.20
C ALA A 7 -6.39 -0.59 12.02
N ASN A 8 -5.88 -0.78 10.81
CA ASN A 8 -6.63 -0.66 9.56
C ASN A 8 -6.35 -1.90 8.72
N LEU A 9 -7.39 -2.43 8.07
CA LEU A 9 -7.31 -3.54 7.14
C LEU A 9 -8.22 -3.25 5.96
N SER A 10 -7.71 -3.46 4.75
CA SER A 10 -8.45 -3.33 3.51
C SER A 10 -8.08 -4.46 2.56
N LEU A 11 -9.09 -5.22 2.15
CA LEU A 11 -8.98 -6.27 1.16
C LEU A 11 -9.60 -5.82 -0.14
N PHE A 12 -8.84 -5.91 -1.22
CA PHE A 12 -9.26 -5.56 -2.54
C PHE A 12 -9.22 -6.78 -3.46
N ALA A 13 -10.05 -6.77 -4.51
CA ALA A 13 -10.10 -7.81 -5.51
C ALA A 13 -9.89 -7.27 -6.93
N ASP A 14 -9.22 -8.08 -7.74
CA ASP A 14 -9.16 -7.96 -9.20
C ASP A 14 -9.30 -9.36 -9.79
N GLN A 15 -10.46 -9.64 -10.38
CA GLN A 15 -10.80 -10.94 -10.94
C GLN A 15 -10.61 -12.08 -9.91
N LYS A 16 -9.53 -12.87 -10.03
CA LYS A 16 -9.20 -13.99 -9.15
C LYS A 16 -8.08 -13.69 -8.15
N GLN A 17 -7.59 -12.45 -8.12
CA GLN A 17 -6.50 -12.03 -7.24
C GLN A 17 -7.04 -11.15 -6.11
N LEU A 18 -6.41 -11.28 -4.95
CA LEU A 18 -6.70 -10.47 -3.77
C LEU A 18 -5.46 -9.67 -3.38
N PHE A 19 -5.69 -8.43 -2.97
CA PHE A 19 -4.65 -7.51 -2.49
C PHE A 19 -5.03 -7.06 -1.09
N LEU A 20 -4.16 -7.34 -0.13
CA LEU A 20 -4.43 -7.10 1.29
C LEU A 20 -3.47 -6.03 1.81
N TYR A 21 -4.04 -4.91 2.27
CA TYR A 21 -3.34 -3.88 3.01
C TYR A 21 -3.76 -3.93 4.48
N TYR A 22 -2.80 -3.85 5.39
CA TYR A 22 -3.10 -3.72 6.82
C TYR A 22 -1.94 -3.10 7.59
N GLU A 23 -2.27 -2.45 8.71
CA GLU A 23 -1.30 -1.80 9.59
C GLU A 23 -1.21 -2.56 10.92
N CYS A 24 -0.05 -3.13 11.20
CA CYS A 24 0.22 -3.79 12.49
C CYS A 24 0.51 -2.75 13.58
N LEU A 25 0.01 -2.97 14.79
CA LEU A 25 0.19 -2.04 15.91
C LEU A 25 1.55 -2.19 16.62
N ASP A 26 1.94 -3.41 17.00
CA ASP A 26 3.22 -3.66 17.69
C ASP A 26 4.02 -4.78 17.02
N THR A 27 3.38 -5.93 16.84
CA THR A 27 4.01 -7.13 16.31
C THR A 27 3.51 -7.40 14.90
N PRO A 28 4.39 -7.87 14.00
CA PRO A 28 3.95 -8.37 12.70
C PRO A 28 2.87 -9.44 12.87
N VAL A 29 1.75 -9.26 12.17
CA VAL A 29 0.65 -10.23 12.13
C VAL A 29 0.66 -10.87 10.75
N LEU A 30 0.52 -12.20 10.70
CA LEU A 30 0.44 -12.90 9.43
C LEU A 30 -0.97 -12.77 8.83
N PRO A 31 -1.10 -12.63 7.49
CA PRO A 31 -2.40 -12.55 6.83
C PRO A 31 -3.24 -13.81 7.05
N GLU A 32 -2.62 -14.98 7.19
CA GLU A 32 -3.29 -16.24 7.54
C GLU A 32 -3.99 -16.17 8.90
N SER A 33 -3.47 -15.42 9.86
CA SER A 33 -4.12 -15.23 11.17
C SER A 33 -5.28 -14.25 11.10
N LEU A 34 -5.25 -13.28 10.17
CA LEU A 34 -6.29 -12.27 10.00
C LEU A 34 -7.50 -12.81 9.21
N LEU A 35 -7.24 -13.72 8.27
CA LEU A 35 -8.21 -14.27 7.33
C LEU A 35 -8.17 -15.80 7.37
N ALA A 36 -8.17 -16.42 8.56
CA ALA A 36 -7.95 -17.85 8.70
C ALA A 36 -8.97 -18.70 7.92
N GLU A 37 -10.27 -18.54 8.18
CA GLU A 37 -11.33 -19.36 7.57
C GLU A 37 -11.48 -19.13 6.06
N THR A 38 -11.34 -17.89 5.61
CA THR A 38 -11.42 -17.53 4.19
C THR A 38 -10.12 -17.81 3.45
N GLY A 39 -8.99 -17.77 4.15
CA GLY A 39 -7.65 -18.01 3.64
C GLY A 39 -7.47 -19.43 3.15
N GLU A 40 -8.08 -20.43 3.80
CA GLU A 40 -8.00 -21.83 3.35
C GLU A 40 -8.62 -22.07 1.96
N GLN A 41 -9.55 -21.21 1.54
CA GLN A 41 -10.18 -21.27 0.22
C GLN A 41 -9.31 -20.66 -0.89
N LEU A 42 -8.23 -19.96 -0.53
CA LEU A 42 -7.30 -19.41 -1.51
C LEU A 42 -6.45 -20.52 -2.11
N ALA A 43 -6.19 -20.39 -3.41
CA ALA A 43 -5.24 -21.24 -4.10
C ALA A 43 -3.83 -21.07 -3.49
N GLU A 44 -3.05 -22.15 -3.47
CA GLU A 44 -1.63 -22.05 -3.12
C GLU A 44 -0.89 -21.19 -4.13
N TRP A 45 0.01 -20.34 -3.63
CA TRP A 45 0.84 -19.51 -4.48
C TRP A 45 1.89 -20.38 -5.18
N PRO A 46 2.02 -20.32 -6.52
CA PRO A 46 2.81 -21.28 -7.28
C PRO A 46 4.34 -21.18 -7.12
N GLY A 47 4.85 -20.12 -6.48
CA GLY A 47 6.28 -19.91 -6.24
C GLY A 47 6.65 -19.86 -4.75
N GLY A 48 7.95 -19.96 -4.43
CA GLY A 48 8.47 -19.85 -3.06
C GLY A 48 8.25 -21.11 -2.21
N ALA A 49 8.06 -20.93 -0.90
CA ALA A 49 7.84 -22.05 0.01
C ALA A 49 6.47 -22.73 -0.25
N PRO A 50 6.38 -24.07 -0.26
CA PRO A 50 5.12 -24.79 -0.45
C PRO A 50 4.04 -24.44 0.57
N GLY A 51 2.77 -24.47 0.16
CA GLY A 51 1.61 -24.30 1.05
C GLY A 51 1.26 -22.85 1.42
N ARG A 52 2.04 -21.86 0.98
CA ARG A 52 1.72 -20.44 1.22
C ARG A 52 0.57 -19.97 0.30
N ARG A 53 -0.33 -19.16 0.85
CA ARG A 53 -1.49 -18.60 0.10
C ARG A 53 -1.42 -17.08 -0.03
N TRP A 54 -0.67 -16.43 0.85
CA TRP A 54 -0.32 -15.03 0.75
C TRP A 54 1.18 -14.88 0.46
N VAL A 55 1.52 -13.83 -0.28
CA VAL A 55 2.91 -13.45 -0.52
C VAL A 55 3.11 -11.98 -0.15
N PRO A 56 4.17 -11.63 0.60
CA PRO A 56 4.45 -10.24 0.90
C PRO A 56 4.91 -9.53 -0.37
N MET A 57 4.44 -8.30 -0.54
CA MET A 57 4.96 -7.41 -1.56
C MET A 57 6.20 -6.70 -1.02
N THR A 58 7.22 -6.55 -1.86
CA THR A 58 8.37 -5.69 -1.57
C THR A 58 7.89 -4.26 -1.40
N ASP A 59 8.34 -3.62 -0.33
CA ASP A 59 8.01 -2.23 -0.04
C ASP A 59 8.87 -1.29 -0.89
N ILE A 60 8.24 -0.48 -1.76
CA ILE A 60 8.93 0.32 -2.77
C ILE A 60 8.86 1.82 -2.49
N PHE A 61 7.74 2.29 -1.97
CA PHE A 61 7.48 3.72 -1.87
C PHE A 61 6.44 4.04 -0.81
N HIS A 62 6.67 5.13 -0.10
CA HIS A 62 5.66 5.78 0.74
C HIS A 62 5.70 7.29 0.53
N TYR A 63 4.53 7.93 0.51
CA TYR A 63 4.48 9.38 0.67
C TYR A 63 4.85 9.77 2.09
N GLN A 64 4.38 9.04 3.11
CA GLN A 64 4.81 9.21 4.49
C GLN A 64 5.00 7.88 5.22
N HIS A 65 5.82 7.86 6.27
CA HIS A 65 5.91 6.74 7.21
C HIS A 65 5.46 7.14 8.63
N PRO A 66 4.95 6.19 9.43
CA PRO A 66 4.50 6.46 10.79
C PRO A 66 5.67 6.86 11.70
N VAL A 67 5.55 8.03 12.35
CA VAL A 67 6.50 8.48 13.40
C VAL A 67 5.94 8.23 14.80
N SER A 68 4.61 8.35 14.97
CA SER A 68 3.91 8.05 16.21
C SER A 68 2.45 7.73 15.93
N ASN A 69 1.78 7.02 16.84
CA ASN A 69 0.36 6.69 16.71
C ASN A 69 -0.55 7.93 16.63
N SER A 70 -0.22 8.99 17.35
CA SER A 70 -0.98 10.24 17.30
C SER A 70 -0.82 10.95 15.96
N GLN A 71 0.40 10.96 15.42
CA GLN A 71 0.63 11.50 14.09
C GLN A 71 -0.07 10.62 13.05
N TRP A 72 0.03 9.30 13.09
CA TRP A 72 -0.54 8.39 12.08
C TRP A 72 -2.07 8.21 12.14
N ALA A 73 -2.73 8.84 13.11
CA ALA A 73 -4.18 8.80 13.25
C ALA A 73 -4.89 9.49 12.08
N ARG A 74 -5.98 8.88 11.61
CA ARG A 74 -6.79 9.44 10.53
C ARG A 74 -7.58 10.67 10.99
N VAL A 75 -7.52 11.71 10.16
CA VAL A 75 -8.28 12.95 10.36
C VAL A 75 -9.69 12.86 9.77
N HIS A 76 -9.83 12.15 8.64
CA HIS A 76 -11.12 11.94 8.00
C HIS A 76 -11.83 10.72 8.60
N LYS A 77 -13.00 10.95 9.20
CA LYS A 77 -13.87 9.86 9.69
C LYS A 77 -14.46 9.07 8.51
N GLU A 78 -14.98 9.79 7.52
CA GLU A 78 -15.58 9.25 6.29
C GLU A 78 -14.53 9.13 5.18
N ARG A 79 -13.53 8.29 5.41
CA ARG A 79 -12.51 7.94 4.42
C ARG A 79 -12.87 6.65 3.69
N THR A 80 -12.35 6.48 2.48
CA THR A 80 -12.52 5.28 1.66
C THR A 80 -11.15 4.76 1.25
N PRO A 81 -10.78 3.51 1.62
CA PRO A 81 -9.60 2.86 1.08
C PRO A 81 -9.65 2.77 -0.45
N TYR A 82 -8.54 3.10 -1.09
CA TYR A 82 -8.45 3.18 -2.54
C TYR A 82 -7.23 2.39 -3.02
N GLY A 83 -7.50 1.20 -3.56
CA GLY A 83 -6.49 0.30 -4.12
C GLY A 83 -6.43 0.41 -5.64
N ARG A 84 -5.22 0.41 -6.18
CA ARG A 84 -4.95 0.35 -7.63
C ARG A 84 -3.84 -0.65 -7.93
N ILE A 85 -3.85 -1.19 -9.15
CA ILE A 85 -2.76 -2.03 -9.65
C ILE A 85 -2.23 -1.53 -10.98
N ALA A 86 -0.93 -1.77 -11.19
CA ALA A 86 -0.27 -1.56 -12.47
C ALA A 86 0.68 -2.73 -12.76
N LEU A 87 1.01 -2.91 -14.03
CA LEU A 87 2.00 -3.88 -14.47
C LEU A 87 3.27 -3.17 -14.89
N LEU A 88 4.39 -3.61 -14.35
CA LEU A 88 5.71 -3.11 -14.66
C LEU A 88 6.35 -3.96 -15.76
N LYS A 89 7.11 -3.34 -16.67
CA LYS A 89 8.00 -4.09 -17.55
C LYS A 89 9.15 -4.64 -16.70
N PRO A 90 9.43 -5.96 -16.72
CA PRO A 90 10.47 -6.55 -15.87
C PRO A 90 11.84 -5.85 -15.98
N GLU A 91 12.24 -5.47 -17.20
CA GLU A 91 13.49 -4.75 -17.49
C GLU A 91 13.54 -3.31 -16.96
N GLN A 92 12.40 -2.74 -16.57
CA GLN A 92 12.25 -1.39 -16.01
C GLN A 92 12.16 -1.39 -14.47
N THR A 93 12.28 -2.56 -13.83
CA THR A 93 12.11 -2.69 -12.37
C THR A 93 13.12 -1.85 -11.59
N ALA A 94 14.41 -1.93 -11.95
CA ALA A 94 15.46 -1.23 -11.23
C ALA A 94 15.33 0.30 -11.35
N SER A 95 15.03 0.81 -12.54
CA SER A 95 14.84 2.26 -12.77
C SER A 95 13.59 2.76 -12.05
N TYR A 96 12.49 2.01 -12.09
CA TYR A 96 11.26 2.37 -11.37
C TYR A 96 11.51 2.54 -9.87
N ILE A 97 12.17 1.56 -9.25
CA ILE A 97 12.53 1.60 -7.83
C ILE A 97 13.46 2.77 -7.54
N TYR A 98 14.49 2.98 -8.37
CA TYR A 98 15.40 4.12 -8.24
C TYR A 98 14.64 5.46 -8.22
N TYR A 99 13.76 5.69 -9.18
CA TYR A 99 13.00 6.94 -9.25
C TYR A 99 12.04 7.13 -8.07
N HIS A 100 11.40 6.07 -7.59
CA HIS A 100 10.49 6.16 -6.44
C HIS A 100 11.25 6.37 -5.13
N TYR A 101 12.40 5.71 -4.95
CA TYR A 101 13.29 6.01 -3.83
C TYR A 101 13.79 7.47 -3.88
N GLN A 102 14.16 7.94 -5.07
CA GLN A 102 14.55 9.33 -5.28
C GLN A 102 13.42 10.30 -4.88
N TYR A 103 12.20 10.04 -5.33
CA TYR A 103 11.04 10.84 -5.01
C TYR A 103 10.81 10.87 -3.50
N GLN A 104 10.60 9.72 -2.84
CA GLN A 104 10.20 9.69 -1.43
C GLN A 104 11.18 10.43 -0.50
N GLU A 105 12.47 10.39 -0.82
CA GLU A 105 13.52 11.01 0.00
C GLU A 105 13.71 12.51 -0.33
N GLU A 106 13.39 12.96 -1.55
CA GLU A 106 13.49 14.39 -1.90
C GLU A 106 12.20 15.17 -1.62
N LYS A 107 11.04 14.50 -1.65
CA LYS A 107 9.71 15.10 -1.49
C LYS A 107 8.82 14.27 -0.55
N PRO A 108 9.24 14.03 0.71
CA PRO A 108 8.40 13.35 1.68
C PRO A 108 7.11 14.15 1.93
N GLY A 109 5.97 13.46 1.89
CA GLY A 109 4.63 14.04 2.12
C GLY A 109 3.97 14.71 0.91
N ASP A 110 4.52 14.58 -0.30
CA ASP A 110 3.99 15.18 -1.54
C ASP A 110 2.81 14.40 -2.15
N GLY A 111 1.93 13.87 -1.28
CA GLY A 111 0.78 13.06 -1.65
C GLY A 111 0.02 12.56 -0.42
N ASP A 112 -0.97 11.69 -0.65
CA ASP A 112 -1.76 11.10 0.43
C ASP A 112 -0.86 10.45 1.46
N LYS A 113 -1.00 10.85 2.72
CA LYS A 113 -0.18 10.39 3.84
C LYS A 113 -0.08 8.87 3.95
N TYR A 114 -1.16 8.15 3.66
CA TYR A 114 -1.21 6.70 3.77
C TYR A 114 -0.84 6.00 2.45
N GLY A 115 -0.53 6.80 1.43
CA GLY A 115 -0.22 6.33 0.10
C GLY A 115 1.10 5.57 0.04
N MET A 116 1.07 4.31 -0.40
CA MET A 116 2.23 3.44 -0.48
C MET A 116 2.15 2.44 -1.64
N ILE A 117 3.31 2.09 -2.21
CA ILE A 117 3.41 1.12 -3.30
C ILE A 117 4.15 -0.12 -2.83
N GLY A 118 3.48 -1.26 -2.95
CA GLY A 118 4.08 -2.58 -2.86
C GLY A 118 4.30 -3.19 -4.25
N MET A 119 5.31 -4.05 -4.38
CA MET A 119 5.59 -4.78 -5.61
C MET A 119 5.81 -6.28 -5.35
N HIS A 120 5.12 -7.14 -6.12
CA HIS A 120 5.45 -8.57 -6.19
C HIS A 120 5.69 -8.94 -7.66
N GLU A 121 6.90 -9.41 -7.97
CA GLU A 121 7.37 -9.62 -9.34
C GLU A 121 7.18 -8.34 -10.18
N ASN A 122 6.33 -8.38 -11.21
CA ASN A 122 6.02 -7.24 -12.06
C ASN A 122 4.65 -6.60 -11.78
N VAL A 123 4.00 -6.97 -10.67
CA VAL A 123 2.72 -6.41 -10.24
C VAL A 123 2.98 -5.36 -9.17
N LEU A 124 2.49 -4.14 -9.41
CA LEU A 124 2.47 -3.05 -8.46
C LEU A 124 1.10 -2.94 -7.83
N PHE A 125 1.05 -2.75 -6.52
CA PHE A 125 -0.15 -2.42 -5.76
C PHE A 125 0.05 -1.06 -5.10
N PHE A 126 -0.82 -0.11 -5.41
CA PHE A 126 -0.83 1.21 -4.79
C PHE A 126 -2.06 1.34 -3.89
N TYR A 127 -1.82 1.51 -2.60
CA TYR A 127 -2.83 1.84 -1.61
C TYR A 127 -2.82 3.34 -1.35
N SER A 128 -3.98 3.96 -1.19
CA SER A 128 -4.18 5.31 -0.65
C SER A 128 -5.57 5.43 -0.01
N GLU A 129 -5.89 6.58 0.59
CA GLU A 129 -7.23 6.87 1.10
C GLU A 129 -7.88 8.06 0.35
N LEU A 130 -9.22 8.08 0.28
CA LEU A 130 -10.01 9.19 -0.26
C LEU A 130 -10.95 9.75 0.82
N PRO A 131 -11.07 11.08 0.99
CA PRO A 131 -10.22 12.10 0.39
C PRO A 131 -8.76 11.99 0.88
N GLU A 132 -7.83 12.49 0.06
CA GLU A 132 -6.40 12.46 0.38
C GLU A 132 -6.11 13.27 1.65
N THR A 133 -5.26 12.73 2.51
CA THR A 133 -4.75 13.42 3.71
C THR A 133 -3.37 14.01 3.41
N ILE A 134 -3.32 15.30 3.08
CA ILE A 134 -2.06 16.02 2.89
C ILE A 134 -1.67 16.70 4.19
N THR A 135 -0.52 16.32 4.76
CA THR A 135 -0.01 16.90 6.02
C THR A 135 1.49 17.10 5.98
N PRO A 136 2.05 18.10 6.69
CA PRO A 136 3.49 18.25 6.81
C PRO A 136 4.13 16.99 7.42
N VAL A 137 5.29 16.60 6.89
CA VAL A 137 6.10 15.52 7.47
C VAL A 137 6.88 16.01 8.69
N LEU A 138 7.12 15.10 9.63
CA LEU A 138 7.88 15.38 10.86
C LEU A 138 9.36 14.96 10.75
N TYR A 139 9.81 14.68 9.54
CA TYR A 139 11.15 14.20 9.24
C TYR A 139 11.61 14.79 7.91
N GLU A 140 12.92 14.80 7.71
CA GLU A 140 13.52 15.06 6.40
C GLU A 140 13.84 13.74 5.72
N GLY A 141 13.70 13.69 4.40
CA GLY A 141 14.22 12.56 3.64
C GLY A 141 15.74 12.53 3.63
N ARG A 142 16.28 11.35 3.30
CA ARG A 142 17.70 11.00 3.41
C ARG A 142 18.55 11.61 2.30
N LEU A 143 17.95 11.95 1.17
CA LEU A 143 18.66 12.50 0.02
C LEU A 143 18.63 14.04 0.07
N LYS A 144 19.77 14.65 -0.22
CA LYS A 144 19.93 16.13 -0.31
C LYS A 144 20.09 16.61 -1.76
N THR A 145 19.75 15.74 -2.70
CA THR A 145 19.83 15.99 -4.14
C THR A 145 18.56 16.69 -4.64
N SER A 146 18.51 16.99 -5.93
CA SER A 146 17.29 17.43 -6.63
C SER A 146 17.22 16.76 -8.00
N LEU A 147 17.21 15.42 -7.98
CA LEU A 147 17.23 14.54 -9.15
C LEU A 147 15.85 13.96 -9.48
N LYS A 148 14.83 14.18 -8.65
CA LYS A 148 13.45 13.83 -9.01
C LYS A 148 13.07 14.54 -10.32
N PRO A 149 12.67 13.81 -11.37
CA PRO A 149 12.22 14.42 -12.61
C PRO A 149 11.04 15.39 -12.39
N GLU A 150 11.06 16.52 -13.08
CA GLU A 150 9.92 17.46 -13.09
C GLU A 150 8.74 16.88 -13.90
N ASN A 151 9.03 16.30 -15.07
CA ASN A 151 8.09 15.62 -15.95
C ASN A 151 7.83 14.16 -15.54
N TRP A 152 7.44 13.95 -14.26
CA TRP A 152 7.28 12.62 -13.67
C TRP A 152 6.45 11.65 -14.52
N ALA A 153 5.31 12.10 -15.04
CA ALA A 153 4.42 11.26 -15.85
C ALA A 153 5.12 10.71 -17.10
N GLU A 154 5.86 11.56 -17.82
CA GLU A 154 6.59 11.17 -19.04
C GLU A 154 7.74 10.20 -18.74
N VAL A 155 8.44 10.38 -17.63
CA VAL A 155 9.52 9.46 -17.22
C VAL A 155 8.96 8.12 -16.75
N MET A 156 7.81 8.11 -16.08
CA MET A 156 7.20 6.89 -15.54
C MET A 156 6.45 6.09 -16.60
N GLU A 157 5.74 6.72 -17.54
CA GLU A 157 4.89 6.04 -18.53
C GLU A 157 5.60 4.87 -19.26
N PRO A 158 6.86 5.01 -19.73
CA PRO A 158 7.58 3.92 -20.41
C PRO A 158 7.81 2.66 -19.55
N HIS A 159 7.75 2.78 -18.22
CA HIS A 159 7.99 1.66 -17.30
C HIS A 159 6.85 0.64 -17.31
N PHE A 160 5.63 1.07 -17.68
CA PHE A 160 4.43 0.25 -17.51
C PHE A 160 4.09 -0.57 -18.75
N ILE A 161 3.46 -1.72 -18.50
CA ILE A 161 2.68 -2.48 -19.48
C ILE A 161 1.25 -1.94 -19.39
N LYS A 162 0.73 -1.40 -20.50
CA LYS A 162 -0.62 -0.84 -20.54
C LYS A 162 -1.67 -1.95 -20.62
N TRP A 163 -2.77 -1.77 -19.89
CA TRP A 163 -3.94 -2.64 -19.95
C TRP A 163 -4.73 -2.40 -21.24
N GLU A 164 -4.92 -3.46 -22.03
CA GLU A 164 -5.77 -3.38 -23.22
C GLU A 164 -7.25 -3.26 -22.86
N GLY A 165 -7.97 -2.36 -23.54
CA GLY A 165 -9.41 -2.16 -23.34
C GLY A 165 -9.81 -1.60 -21.98
N ALA A 166 -8.87 -1.01 -21.22
CA ALA A 166 -9.18 -0.36 -19.96
C ALA A 166 -10.00 0.93 -20.16
N PRO A 167 -10.86 1.31 -19.19
CA PRO A 167 -11.52 2.61 -19.20
C PRO A 167 -10.52 3.78 -19.26
N ASP A 168 -10.95 4.93 -19.77
CA ASP A 168 -10.14 6.14 -19.81
C ASP A 168 -9.53 6.46 -18.44
N GLY A 169 -8.22 6.73 -18.43
CA GLY A 169 -7.45 7.01 -17.21
C GLY A 169 -7.07 5.78 -16.37
N GLN A 170 -7.34 4.56 -16.85
CA GLN A 170 -6.97 3.30 -16.18
C GLN A 170 -6.14 2.36 -17.07
N ASP A 171 -5.56 2.87 -18.15
CA ASP A 171 -4.65 2.13 -19.04
C ASP A 171 -3.35 1.74 -18.35
N ILE A 172 -2.93 2.46 -17.30
CA ILE A 172 -1.79 2.08 -16.45
C ILE A 172 -2.26 1.59 -15.08
N TRP A 173 -2.89 2.48 -14.31
CA TRP A 173 -3.36 2.18 -12.96
C TRP A 173 -4.84 1.81 -12.97
N ARG A 174 -5.13 0.52 -12.85
CA ARG A 174 -6.51 0.02 -12.76
C ARG A 174 -7.00 0.06 -11.33
N LYS A 175 -8.19 0.61 -11.11
CA LYS A 175 -8.87 0.62 -9.82
C LYS A 175 -9.26 -0.81 -9.41
N LEU A 176 -9.00 -1.13 -8.15
CA LEU A 176 -9.46 -2.38 -7.53
C LEU A 176 -10.83 -2.23 -6.88
N MET A 177 -11.55 -3.35 -6.73
CA MET A 177 -12.78 -3.42 -5.96
C MET A 177 -12.45 -3.59 -4.47
N LEU A 178 -12.90 -2.68 -3.61
CA LEU A 178 -12.84 -2.89 -2.15
C LEU A 178 -13.88 -3.96 -1.77
N VAL A 179 -13.43 -5.05 -1.14
CA VAL A 179 -14.26 -6.20 -0.76
C VAL A 179 -14.51 -6.23 0.75
N LEU A 180 -13.49 -5.89 1.54
CA LEU A 180 -13.57 -5.85 2.99
C LEU A 180 -12.79 -4.65 3.51
N GLU A 181 -13.38 -3.97 4.47
CA GLU A 181 -12.69 -2.99 5.29
C GLU A 181 -12.96 -3.30 6.77
N ALA A 182 -11.90 -3.33 7.57
CA ALA A 182 -12.00 -3.41 9.02
C ALA A 182 -11.16 -2.30 9.65
N ARG A 183 -11.76 -1.58 10.59
CA ARG A 183 -11.13 -0.49 11.35
C ARG A 183 -11.18 -0.86 12.81
N CYS A 184 -10.04 -1.05 13.45
CA CYS A 184 -10.00 -1.15 14.90
C CYS A 184 -9.93 0.27 15.45
N PRO A 185 -10.91 0.73 16.26
CA PRO A 185 -10.71 1.95 17.02
C PRO A 185 -9.44 1.77 17.84
N ALA A 186 -8.51 2.72 17.78
CA ALA A 186 -7.41 2.80 18.72
C ALA A 186 -8.01 3.00 20.11
N GLY A 187 -8.44 1.91 20.75
CA GLY A 187 -8.86 1.91 22.13
C GLY A 187 -7.65 2.36 22.93
N ARG A 188 -7.82 3.40 23.74
CA ARG A 188 -6.81 3.94 24.65
C ARG A 188 -6.03 2.77 25.29
N ARG A 189 -4.79 2.55 24.87
CA ARG A 189 -3.84 1.86 25.74
C ARG A 189 -3.50 2.86 26.82
N GLY A 190 -4.23 2.77 27.94
CA GLY A 190 -4.07 3.68 29.07
C GLY A 190 -5.40 3.97 29.76
N GLU A 191 -5.96 2.95 30.41
CA GLU A 191 -6.81 3.04 31.60
C GLU A 191 -6.99 1.59 32.04
N GLN A 192 -5.96 1.05 32.71
CA GLN A 192 -6.14 -0.12 33.54
C GLN A 192 -7.15 0.28 34.62
N HIS A 193 -8.26 -0.44 34.65
CA HIS A 193 -9.13 -0.50 35.81
C HIS A 193 -8.26 -0.80 37.04
N ALA A 194 -8.19 0.17 37.95
CA ALA A 194 -7.95 -0.10 39.36
C ALA A 194 -9.20 -0.76 39.97
#